data_AF-A0AAD7XT89-F1
#
_entry.id   AF-A0AAD7XT89-F1
#
_cell.length_a   1.000
_cell.length_b   1.000
_cell.length_c   1.000
_cell.angle_alpha   90.00
_cell.angle_beta   90.00
_cell.angle_gamma   90.00
#
_symmetry.space_group_name_H-M   'P 1'
#
loop_
_entity.id
_entity.type
_entity.pdbx_description
1 polymer ?
#
loop_
_entity_poly.entity_id
_entity_poly.type
_entity_poly.pdbx_seq_one_letter_code
_entity_poly.pdbx_strand_id
1 'polypeptide(L)'
;MVSAGVHGEKAALLGLQGVLAQFAKMGEPWQTVYFKEAVQLEISGAGAVTKREVGTEGPKALEASLELKEVSVEEDAMAYARFNASSLTVCLCLLKVNEAWRVIAEMRSPAAEVETAFNCTDFIGVCGGATKYVTTNRAGSAEGMAGVFDEVSRLSFSTGDDLRVVSRQDFCQMVAGRWNNPIHAPYAHLKDDPRLPAHDSINSIQFVGPATAVVKLAVAFPPVLYTDLLFFALLPTGTSGARTWRIVAKSSVSVPFLADEAASDAAPF
;
A
#
# COMPACT_ATOMS: atom_id res chain seq x y z
N MET A 1 -40.09 -8.48 11.68
CA MET A 1 -38.72 -8.70 12.18
C MET A 1 -37.79 -8.46 10.99
N VAL A 2 -37.50 -7.19 10.67
CA VAL A 2 -36.78 -6.77 9.46
C VAL A 2 -35.89 -5.57 9.80
N SER A 3 -34.61 -5.67 9.41
CA SER A 3 -33.69 -4.58 9.01
C SER A 3 -33.36 -3.47 10.02
N ALA A 4 -32.28 -3.65 10.78
CA ALA A 4 -31.55 -2.54 11.42
C ALA A 4 -30.11 -2.32 10.86
N GLY A 5 -29.68 -3.08 9.84
CA GLY A 5 -28.27 -3.12 9.41
C GLY A 5 -27.80 -2.04 8.42
N VAL A 6 -28.71 -1.36 7.72
CA VAL A 6 -28.33 -0.55 6.52
C VAL A 6 -28.00 0.91 6.85
N HIS A 7 -28.41 1.42 8.01
CA HIS A 7 -28.24 2.85 8.34
C HIS A 7 -26.88 3.22 8.95
N GLY A 8 -26.20 2.28 9.62
CA GLY A 8 -24.88 2.50 10.21
C GLY A 8 -23.74 2.59 9.19
N GLU A 9 -23.72 1.68 8.21
CA GLU A 9 -22.70 1.67 7.14
C GLU A 9 -22.75 2.95 6.28
N LYS A 10 -23.96 3.45 5.99
CA LYS A 10 -24.14 4.66 5.17
C LYS A 10 -23.60 5.92 5.85
N ALA A 11 -23.68 6.00 7.19
CA ALA A 11 -23.15 7.13 7.95
C ALA A 11 -21.61 7.13 8.01
N ALA A 12 -20.98 5.97 8.21
CA ALA A 12 -19.52 5.83 8.17
C ALA A 12 -18.94 6.14 6.78
N LEU A 13 -19.64 5.72 5.71
CA LEU A 13 -19.30 6.06 4.31
C LEU A 13 -19.39 7.57 4.03
N LEU A 14 -20.40 8.26 4.55
CA LEU A 14 -20.56 9.72 4.39
C LEU A 14 -19.51 10.51 5.20
N GLY A 15 -19.09 10.00 6.36
CA GLY A 15 -17.99 10.56 7.14
C GLY A 15 -16.66 10.51 6.38
N LEU A 16 -16.34 9.34 5.79
CA LEU A 16 -15.11 9.16 5.02
C LEU A 16 -15.12 9.94 3.69
N GLN A 17 -16.28 10.05 3.03
CA GLN A 17 -16.43 10.90 1.82
C GLN A 17 -16.20 12.38 2.12
N GLY A 18 -16.58 12.87 3.30
CA GLY A 18 -16.25 14.23 3.76
C GLY A 18 -14.75 14.45 3.97
N VAL A 19 -14.06 13.43 4.49
CA VAL A 19 -12.61 13.41 4.69
C VAL A 19 -11.86 13.43 3.35
N LEU A 20 -12.24 12.55 2.42
CA LEU A 20 -11.66 12.48 1.07
C LEU A 20 -11.95 13.75 0.24
N ALA A 21 -13.10 14.39 0.43
CA ALA A 21 -13.45 15.66 -0.23
C ALA A 21 -12.67 16.88 0.32
N GLN A 22 -12.17 16.82 1.55
CA GLN A 22 -11.27 17.84 2.10
C GLN A 22 -9.83 17.66 1.60
N PHE A 23 -9.34 16.41 1.49
CA PHE A 23 -8.02 16.13 0.90
C PHE A 23 -7.87 16.62 -0.55
N ALA A 24 -8.95 16.66 -1.33
CA ALA A 24 -8.95 17.12 -2.71
C ALA A 24 -8.88 18.65 -2.89
N LYS A 25 -9.02 19.45 -1.82
CA LYS A 25 -9.23 20.91 -1.92
C LYS A 25 -8.06 21.80 -1.49
N MET A 26 -6.96 21.29 -0.95
CA MET A 26 -6.05 22.15 -0.16
C MET A 26 -4.57 21.98 -0.53
N GLY A 27 -3.97 23.04 -1.06
CA GLY A 27 -2.55 23.17 -1.43
C GLY A 27 -1.77 24.12 -0.52
N GLU A 28 -1.64 23.77 0.76
CA GLU A 28 -0.88 24.54 1.77
C GLU A 28 -0.05 23.58 2.66
N PRO A 29 1.13 23.99 3.18
CA PRO A 29 2.18 23.11 3.70
C PRO A 29 1.97 22.56 5.13
N TRP A 30 0.78 22.73 5.73
CA TRP A 30 0.42 22.15 7.03
C TRP A 30 -1.06 21.77 6.99
N GLN A 31 -1.42 20.49 7.13
CA GLN A 31 -2.83 20.09 7.07
C GLN A 31 -3.26 19.10 8.16
N THR A 32 -4.06 19.65 9.06
CA THR A 32 -4.95 18.99 10.01
C THR A 32 -6.03 18.19 9.27
N VAL A 33 -6.20 16.90 9.61
CA VAL A 33 -7.28 16.07 9.08
C VAL A 33 -8.45 16.10 10.06
N TYR A 34 -9.59 16.64 9.63
CA TYR A 34 -10.81 16.67 10.45
C TYR A 34 -11.67 15.43 10.18
N PHE A 35 -11.86 14.61 11.21
CA PHE A 35 -12.83 13.52 11.19
C PHE A 35 -14.18 14.09 11.58
N LYS A 36 -15.25 13.66 10.91
CA LYS A 36 -16.57 14.25 11.13
C LYS A 36 -17.12 13.98 12.54
N GLU A 37 -16.56 13.05 13.32
CA GLU A 37 -16.76 12.99 14.78
C GLU A 37 -15.46 12.53 15.49
N ALA A 38 -14.99 13.40 16.40
CA ALA A 38 -14.15 13.19 17.60
C ALA A 38 -12.72 12.61 17.55
N VAL A 39 -11.99 12.65 16.44
CA VAL A 39 -10.51 12.52 16.49
C VAL A 39 -9.89 13.55 15.55
N GLN A 40 -8.89 14.29 16.02
CA GLN A 40 -8.03 15.12 15.19
C GLN A 40 -6.70 14.39 15.05
N LEU A 41 -6.27 14.08 13.81
CA LEU A 41 -4.93 13.58 13.55
C LEU A 41 -4.09 14.73 13.00
N GLU A 42 -3.11 15.14 13.79
CA GLU A 42 -2.06 16.03 13.35
C GLU A 42 -0.82 15.19 13.07
N ILE A 43 -0.44 15.12 11.79
CA ILE A 43 0.83 14.53 11.38
C ILE A 43 1.80 15.70 11.23
N SER A 44 2.68 15.89 12.22
CA SER A 44 3.73 16.90 12.13
C SER A 44 4.84 16.44 11.18
N GLY A 45 5.60 17.39 10.62
CA GLY A 45 6.70 17.11 9.68
C GLY A 45 7.83 16.21 10.22
N ALA A 46 7.82 15.85 11.50
CA ALA A 46 8.75 14.91 12.13
C ALA A 46 8.17 13.50 12.32
N GLY A 47 7.00 13.18 11.76
CA GLY A 47 6.35 11.87 11.88
C GLY A 47 5.64 11.62 13.21
N ALA A 48 5.61 12.59 14.13
CA ALA A 48 4.85 12.47 15.37
C ALA A 48 3.35 12.71 15.09
N VAL A 49 2.52 11.76 15.53
CA VAL A 49 1.06 11.83 15.47
C VAL A 49 0.48 12.06 16.85
N THR A 50 -0.11 13.22 17.09
CA THR A 50 -0.76 13.56 18.36
C THR A 50 -2.27 13.40 18.27
N LYS A 51 -2.85 12.57 19.14
CA LYS A 51 -4.30 12.43 19.34
C LYS A 51 -4.79 13.57 20.24
N ARG A 52 -5.74 14.38 19.76
CA ARG A 52 -6.44 15.38 20.59
C ARG A 52 -7.90 15.00 20.76
N GLU A 53 -8.36 14.90 22.00
CA GLU A 53 -9.79 14.69 22.31
C GLU A 53 -10.54 16.01 22.17
N VAL A 54 -11.62 16.02 21.38
CA VAL A 54 -12.49 17.18 21.19
C VAL A 54 -13.84 16.83 21.83
N GLY A 55 -14.26 17.63 22.82
CA GLY A 55 -15.48 17.39 23.61
C GLY A 55 -16.75 17.35 22.75
N THR A 56 -17.64 16.41 23.06
CA THR A 56 -18.85 16.11 22.29
C THR A 56 -20.12 16.47 23.08
N GLU A 57 -20.88 17.45 22.60
CA GLU A 57 -22.31 17.59 22.94
C GLU A 57 -23.14 17.40 21.66
N GLY A 58 -23.78 16.23 21.50
CA GLY A 58 -24.63 15.93 20.34
C GLY A 58 -25.15 14.48 20.32
N PRO A 59 -26.35 14.23 19.76
CA PRO A 59 -27.16 13.05 20.08
C PRO A 59 -26.67 11.77 19.40
N LYS A 60 -26.26 10.79 20.23
CA LYS A 60 -25.97 9.38 19.88
C LYS A 60 -25.11 9.21 18.62
N ALA A 61 -23.93 9.80 18.69
CA ALA A 61 -22.78 9.46 17.86
C ALA A 61 -22.58 7.94 17.86
N LEU A 62 -22.51 7.35 16.67
CA LEU A 62 -22.04 5.98 16.50
C LEU A 62 -20.60 5.97 17.04
N GLU A 63 -20.33 5.29 18.16
CA GLU A 63 -18.98 5.12 18.72
C GLU A 63 -18.10 4.30 17.76
N ALA A 64 -17.71 4.89 16.64
CA ALA A 64 -16.61 4.43 15.83
C ALA A 64 -15.38 5.20 16.33
N SER A 65 -14.84 4.76 17.47
CA SER A 65 -13.51 5.18 17.89
C SER A 65 -12.52 4.65 16.85
N LEU A 66 -12.17 5.50 15.88
CA LEU A 66 -11.16 5.18 14.88
C LEU A 66 -9.79 5.24 15.58
N GLU A 67 -9.33 4.11 16.10
CA GLU A 67 -8.03 4.02 16.73
C GLU A 67 -6.96 3.87 15.65
N LEU A 68 -6.11 4.90 15.51
CA LEU A 68 -4.88 4.81 14.73
C LEU A 68 -3.93 3.88 15.47
N LYS A 69 -3.71 2.68 14.93
CA LYS A 69 -2.85 1.68 15.59
C LYS A 69 -1.39 1.81 15.21
N GLU A 70 -1.11 2.27 13.99
CA GLU A 70 0.24 2.26 13.45
C GLU A 70 0.38 3.33 12.37
N VAL A 71 1.50 4.05 12.41
CA VAL A 71 2.02 4.86 11.31
C VAL A 71 3.49 4.51 11.15
N SER A 72 3.84 3.94 10.00
CA SER A 72 5.23 3.78 9.59
C SER A 72 5.50 4.81 8.51
N VAL A 73 6.47 5.71 8.73
CA VAL A 73 6.98 6.62 7.70
C VAL A 73 8.21 5.97 7.10
N GLU A 74 8.11 5.66 5.81
CA GLU A 74 9.20 5.14 5.00
C GLU A 74 9.78 6.30 4.20
N GLU A 75 11.05 6.61 4.46
CA GLU A 75 11.87 7.49 3.61
C GLU A 75 11.21 8.85 3.30
N ASP A 76 10.71 9.56 4.32
CA ASP A 76 9.99 10.85 4.20
C ASP A 76 8.85 10.91 3.15
N ALA A 77 8.48 9.80 2.51
CA ALA A 77 7.75 9.80 1.24
C ALA A 77 6.59 8.80 1.18
N MET A 78 6.58 7.77 2.02
CA MET A 78 5.45 6.84 2.12
C MET A 78 5.04 6.63 3.58
N ALA A 79 3.74 6.53 3.80
CA ALA A 79 3.20 6.14 5.09
C ALA A 79 2.09 5.12 4.94
N TYR A 80 1.89 4.34 6.01
CA TYR A 80 0.80 3.40 6.13
C TYR A 80 0.03 3.71 7.40
N ALA A 81 -1.30 3.73 7.32
CA ALA A 81 -2.17 3.96 8.47
C ALA A 81 -3.22 2.86 8.57
N ARG A 82 -3.37 2.28 9.76
CA ARG A 82 -4.43 1.31 10.07
C ARG A 82 -5.40 1.87 11.09
N PHE A 83 -6.67 1.71 10.77
CA PHE A 83 -7.81 2.10 11.58
C PHE A 83 -8.69 0.89 11.85
N ASN A 84 -9.12 0.70 13.10
CA ASN A 84 -10.09 -0.33 13.43
C ASN A 84 -11.31 0.31 14.07
N ALA A 85 -12.49 -0.05 13.57
CA ALA A 85 -13.78 0.16 14.18
C ALA A 85 -14.37 -1.21 14.57
N SER A 86 -15.48 -1.21 15.31
CA SER A 86 -16.12 -2.45 15.79
C SER A 86 -16.53 -3.42 14.67
N SER A 87 -16.84 -2.92 13.47
CA SER A 87 -17.29 -3.73 12.33
C SER A 87 -16.39 -3.64 11.10
N LEU A 88 -15.37 -2.79 11.10
CA LEU A 88 -14.58 -2.48 9.92
C LEU A 88 -13.12 -2.18 10.29
N THR A 89 -12.19 -2.80 9.58
CA THR A 89 -10.80 -2.35 9.53
C THR A 89 -10.57 -1.61 8.21
N VAL A 90 -9.92 -0.45 8.30
CA VAL A 90 -9.48 0.33 7.14
C VAL A 90 -7.96 0.48 7.17
N CYS A 91 -7.32 0.21 6.04
CA CYS A 91 -5.90 0.43 5.83
C CYS A 91 -5.69 1.43 4.70
N LEU A 92 -4.90 2.45 4.95
CA LEU A 92 -4.55 3.49 4.00
C LEU A 92 -3.05 3.41 3.68
N CYS A 93 -2.71 3.54 2.41
CA CYS A 93 -1.37 3.93 2.00
C CYS A 93 -1.39 5.41 1.62
N LEU A 94 -0.42 6.14 2.17
CA LEU A 94 -0.20 7.54 1.88
C LEU A 94 1.15 7.69 1.17
N LEU A 95 1.22 8.56 0.17
CA LEU A 95 2.48 9.04 -0.40
C LEU A 95 2.59 10.55 -0.23
N LYS A 96 3.81 11.04 -0.01
CA LYS A 96 4.11 12.46 -0.03
C LYS A 96 4.35 12.89 -1.48
N VAL A 97 3.65 13.93 -1.91
CA VAL A 97 3.74 14.54 -3.25
C VAL A 97 3.74 16.05 -3.08
N ASN A 98 4.78 16.74 -3.57
CA ASN A 98 4.95 18.20 -3.37
C ASN A 98 4.77 18.63 -1.90
N GLU A 99 5.52 17.99 -0.99
CA GLU A 99 5.41 18.19 0.47
C GLU A 99 4.09 17.80 1.14
N ALA A 100 3.10 17.34 0.38
CA ALA A 100 1.78 17.04 0.90
C ALA A 100 1.46 15.54 0.87
N TRP A 101 0.94 15.00 1.98
CA TRP A 101 0.48 13.62 2.04
C TRP A 101 -0.81 13.42 1.23
N ARG A 102 -0.88 12.30 0.50
CA ARG A 102 -2.02 11.90 -0.34
C ARG A 102 -2.35 10.45 -0.06
N VAL A 103 -3.63 10.15 0.17
CA VAL A 103 -4.10 8.76 0.20
C VAL A 103 -4.13 8.23 -1.23
N ILE A 104 -3.37 7.17 -1.49
CA ILE A 104 -3.20 6.61 -2.84
C ILE A 104 -3.73 5.18 -2.98
N ALA A 105 -3.89 4.48 -1.85
CA ALA A 105 -4.56 3.20 -1.81
C ALA A 105 -5.34 3.08 -0.51
N GLU A 106 -6.48 2.39 -0.60
CA GLU A 106 -7.37 2.11 0.52
C GLU A 106 -7.81 0.65 0.43
N MET A 107 -7.75 -0.05 1.55
CA MET A 107 -8.29 -1.39 1.69
C MET A 107 -9.20 -1.46 2.91
N ARG A 108 -10.35 -2.09 2.72
CA ARG A 108 -11.34 -2.31 3.76
C ARG A 108 -11.52 -3.80 3.98
N SER A 109 -11.66 -4.18 5.23
CA SER A 109 -12.02 -5.54 5.63
C SER A 109 -13.06 -5.46 6.74
N PRO A 110 -14.06 -6.36 6.79
CA PRO A 110 -14.84 -6.53 8.01
C PRO A 110 -13.89 -6.67 9.21
N ALA A 111 -14.22 -6.02 10.32
CA ALA A 111 -13.45 -6.22 11.54
C ALA A 111 -13.43 -7.72 11.84
N ALA A 112 -12.24 -8.29 11.97
CA ALA A 112 -12.12 -9.65 12.45
C ALA A 112 -12.70 -9.68 13.86
N GLU A 113 -13.74 -10.49 14.08
CA GLU A 113 -14.00 -10.92 15.45
C GLU A 113 -12.71 -11.59 15.95
N VAL A 114 -12.37 -11.39 17.23
CA VAL A 114 -11.09 -11.82 17.83
C VAL A 114 -10.78 -13.30 17.57
N GLU A 115 -11.81 -14.12 17.32
CA GLU A 115 -11.70 -15.55 17.00
C GLU A 115 -11.43 -15.88 15.52
N THR A 116 -11.58 -14.94 14.59
CA THR A 116 -11.23 -15.13 13.16
C THR A 116 -9.76 -14.77 12.89
N ALA A 117 -8.87 -15.27 13.76
CA ALA A 117 -7.43 -15.17 13.58
C ALA A 117 -7.04 -15.81 12.23
N PHE A 118 -6.19 -15.11 11.47
CA PHE A 118 -5.54 -15.68 10.29
C PHE A 118 -4.84 -16.99 10.69
N ASN A 119 -4.90 -18.00 9.83
CA ASN A 119 -4.25 -19.27 10.10
C ASN A 119 -2.85 -19.33 9.43
N CYS A 120 -2.07 -20.36 9.74
CA CYS A 120 -0.75 -20.55 9.15
C CYS A 120 -0.81 -20.71 7.61
N THR A 121 -1.89 -21.26 7.07
CA THR A 121 -2.08 -21.40 5.61
C THR A 121 -2.19 -20.03 4.94
N ASP A 122 -2.87 -19.07 5.57
CA ASP A 122 -2.96 -17.70 5.06
C ASP A 122 -1.60 -17.00 5.10
N PHE A 123 -0.86 -17.14 6.20
CA PHE A 123 0.50 -16.61 6.31
C PHE A 123 1.41 -17.19 5.21
N ILE A 124 1.40 -18.51 5.01
CA ILE A 124 2.15 -19.18 3.95
C ILE A 124 1.70 -18.69 2.57
N GLY A 125 0.40 -18.50 2.36
CA GLY A 125 -0.16 -18.00 1.09
C GLY A 125 0.30 -16.59 0.75
N VAL A 126 0.28 -15.67 1.72
CA VAL A 126 0.76 -14.29 1.55
C VAL A 126 2.27 -14.25 1.33
N CYS A 127 3.05 -15.00 2.12
CA CYS A 127 4.50 -15.15 1.91
C CYS A 127 4.80 -15.70 0.51
N GLY A 128 4.10 -16.76 0.09
CA GLY A 128 4.26 -17.35 -1.24
C GLY A 128 3.93 -16.37 -2.36
N GLY A 129 2.87 -15.57 -2.20
CA GLY A 129 2.51 -14.50 -3.15
C GLY A 129 3.58 -13.41 -3.25
N ALA A 130 4.10 -12.94 -2.11
CA ALA A 130 5.17 -11.94 -2.06
C ALA A 130 6.49 -12.45 -2.66
N THR A 131 6.88 -13.69 -2.34
CA THR A 131 8.06 -14.34 -2.93
C THR A 131 7.90 -14.53 -4.44
N LYS A 132 6.70 -14.93 -4.90
CA LYS A 132 6.41 -15.06 -6.33
C LYS A 132 6.49 -13.72 -7.05
N TYR A 133 6.01 -12.64 -6.42
CA TYR A 133 6.18 -11.27 -6.92
C TYR A 133 7.66 -10.94 -7.16
N VAL A 134 8.52 -11.10 -6.15
CA VAL A 134 9.96 -10.77 -6.26
C VAL A 134 10.65 -11.60 -7.35
N THR A 135 10.48 -12.92 -7.30
CA THR A 135 11.14 -13.85 -8.24
C THR A 135 10.69 -13.65 -9.69
N THR A 136 9.41 -13.40 -9.91
CA THR A 136 8.87 -13.09 -11.24
C THR A 136 9.36 -11.74 -11.76
N ASN A 137 9.46 -10.74 -10.87
CA ASN A 137 9.97 -9.43 -11.21
C ASN A 137 11.44 -9.52 -11.66
N ARG A 138 12.25 -10.31 -10.95
CA ARG A 138 13.64 -10.62 -11.32
C ARG A 138 13.76 -11.28 -12.68
N ALA A 139 12.90 -12.26 -12.94
CA ALA A 139 12.88 -13.00 -14.19
C ALA A 139 12.39 -12.16 -15.39
N GLY A 140 11.89 -10.93 -15.18
CA GLY A 140 11.29 -10.12 -16.24
C GLY A 140 10.06 -10.79 -16.85
N SER A 141 9.30 -11.56 -16.07
CA SER A 141 8.16 -12.32 -16.60
C SER A 141 6.85 -11.54 -16.46
N ALA A 142 6.39 -10.92 -17.57
CA ALA A 142 5.09 -10.25 -17.60
C ALA A 142 3.92 -11.20 -17.30
N GLU A 143 3.95 -12.42 -17.83
CA GLU A 143 2.94 -13.45 -17.61
C GLU A 143 2.92 -13.89 -16.14
N GLY A 144 4.08 -14.20 -15.58
CA GLY A 144 4.18 -14.55 -14.16
C GLY A 144 3.65 -13.42 -13.29
N MET A 145 3.88 -12.16 -13.67
CA MET A 145 3.48 -10.99 -12.90
C MET A 145 1.97 -10.80 -12.94
N ALA A 146 1.36 -10.98 -14.10
CA ALA A 146 -0.09 -11.04 -14.26
C ALA A 146 -0.69 -12.19 -13.42
N GLY A 147 0.06 -13.27 -13.21
CA GLY A 147 -0.30 -14.38 -12.34
C GLY A 147 -0.18 -14.13 -10.83
N VAL A 148 0.37 -12.99 -10.39
CA VAL A 148 0.42 -12.58 -8.97
C VAL A 148 -0.60 -11.48 -8.66
N PHE A 149 -0.78 -10.56 -9.61
CA PHE A 149 -1.70 -9.44 -9.49
C PHE A 149 -3.14 -9.81 -9.88
N ASP A 150 -4.11 -9.25 -9.16
CA ASP A 150 -5.51 -9.26 -9.57
C ASP A 150 -5.74 -8.41 -10.82
N GLU A 151 -6.75 -8.73 -11.64
CA GLU A 151 -7.01 -8.04 -12.92
C GLU A 151 -7.28 -6.54 -12.79
N VAL A 152 -7.91 -6.11 -11.70
CA VAL A 152 -8.23 -4.69 -11.49
C VAL A 152 -7.15 -3.94 -10.72
N SER A 153 -6.04 -4.60 -10.41
CA SER A 153 -4.98 -4.03 -9.61
C SER A 153 -4.27 -2.86 -10.28
N ARG A 154 -3.71 -1.98 -9.43
CA ARG A 154 -2.99 -0.78 -9.83
C ARG A 154 -1.68 -0.65 -9.06
N LEU A 155 -0.70 -0.05 -9.71
CA LEU A 155 0.55 0.41 -9.10
C LEU A 155 0.50 1.93 -8.96
N SER A 156 0.85 2.44 -7.79
CA SER A 156 0.99 3.89 -7.52
C SER A 156 2.41 4.21 -7.01
N PHE A 157 3.05 5.25 -7.52
CA PHE A 157 4.33 5.74 -7.01
C PHE A 157 4.50 7.23 -7.26
N SER A 158 5.33 7.89 -6.46
CA SER A 158 5.66 9.30 -6.64
C SER A 158 6.98 9.46 -7.40
N THR A 159 7.06 10.46 -8.26
CA THR A 159 8.30 10.91 -8.91
C THR A 159 8.64 12.34 -8.50
N GLY A 160 8.74 12.58 -7.19
CA GLY A 160 8.95 13.91 -6.61
C GLY A 160 7.71 14.79 -6.70
N ASP A 161 7.44 15.30 -7.90
CA ASP A 161 6.40 16.31 -8.13
C ASP A 161 5.07 15.73 -8.62
N ASP A 162 5.07 14.46 -9.04
CA ASP A 162 3.91 13.82 -9.65
C ASP A 162 3.57 12.48 -8.98
N LEU A 163 2.29 12.12 -9.04
CA LEU A 163 1.76 10.82 -8.66
C LEU A 163 1.47 10.03 -9.94
N ARG A 164 2.20 8.93 -10.14
CA ARG A 164 1.95 8.01 -11.25
C ARG A 164 1.05 6.88 -10.78
N VAL A 165 -0.01 6.62 -11.52
CA VAL A 165 -0.87 5.45 -11.37
C VAL A 165 -0.82 4.64 -12.66
N VAL A 166 -0.41 3.39 -12.55
CA VAL A 166 -0.14 2.49 -13.66
C VAL A 166 -1.06 1.28 -13.56
N SER A 167 -1.61 0.84 -14.69
CA SER A 167 -2.45 -0.36 -14.73
C SER A 167 -1.61 -1.62 -14.48
N ARG A 168 -2.23 -2.74 -14.09
CA ARG A 168 -1.55 -4.04 -14.03
C ARG A 168 -0.83 -4.36 -15.34
N GLN A 169 -1.50 -4.18 -16.48
CA GLN A 169 -0.96 -4.55 -17.78
C GLN A 169 0.32 -3.76 -18.09
N ASP A 170 0.28 -2.45 -17.89
CA ASP A 170 1.43 -1.58 -18.13
C ASP A 170 2.59 -1.93 -17.18
N PHE A 171 2.29 -2.21 -15.91
CA PHE A 171 3.31 -2.65 -14.97
C PHE A 171 3.95 -4.00 -15.38
N CYS A 172 3.16 -4.98 -15.83
CA CYS A 172 3.69 -6.23 -16.34
C CYS A 172 4.62 -6.01 -17.54
N GLN A 173 4.30 -5.07 -18.44
CA GLN A 173 5.16 -4.71 -19.57
C GLN A 173 6.44 -4.02 -19.11
N MET A 174 6.37 -3.14 -18.10
CA MET A 174 7.56 -2.54 -17.48
C MET A 174 8.48 -3.61 -16.88
N VAL A 175 7.91 -4.66 -16.28
CA VAL A 175 8.69 -5.80 -15.74
C VAL A 175 9.38 -6.58 -16.87
N ALA A 176 8.69 -6.88 -17.97
CA ALA A 176 9.30 -7.58 -19.11
C ALA A 176 10.42 -6.77 -19.77
N GLY A 177 10.26 -5.46 -19.85
CA GLY A 177 11.25 -4.54 -20.40
C GLY A 177 12.23 -3.99 -19.37
N ARG A 178 12.29 -4.51 -18.14
CA ARG A 178 12.94 -3.81 -17.01
C ARG A 178 14.37 -3.38 -17.31
N TRP A 179 15.19 -4.30 -17.81
CA TRP A 179 16.60 -4.03 -18.12
C TRP A 179 16.83 -3.25 -19.42
N ASN A 180 15.76 -2.97 -20.16
CA ASN A 180 15.78 -2.09 -21.33
C ASN A 180 15.19 -0.71 -21.01
N ASN A 181 14.61 -0.52 -19.82
CA ASN A 181 14.09 0.76 -19.37
C ASN A 181 15.26 1.73 -19.13
N PRO A 182 15.17 3.01 -19.58
CA PRO A 182 16.24 3.99 -19.39
C PRO A 182 16.82 4.02 -17.97
N ILE A 183 16.00 3.89 -16.92
CA ILE A 183 16.46 3.95 -15.53
C ILE A 183 17.39 2.76 -15.19
N HIS A 184 17.07 1.55 -15.65
CA HIS A 184 17.78 0.33 -15.26
C HIS A 184 18.76 -0.18 -16.33
N ALA A 185 18.64 0.27 -17.57
CA ALA A 185 19.48 -0.17 -18.68
C ALA A 185 20.99 -0.02 -18.44
N PRO A 186 21.49 1.08 -17.82
CA PRO A 186 22.91 1.20 -17.48
C PRO A 186 23.42 0.10 -16.52
N TYR A 187 22.51 -0.53 -15.78
CA TYR A 187 22.80 -1.55 -14.76
C TYR A 187 22.42 -2.96 -15.21
N ALA A 188 22.05 -3.17 -16.47
CA ALA A 188 21.66 -4.48 -16.99
C ALA A 188 22.74 -5.56 -16.82
N HIS A 189 24.01 -5.16 -16.74
CA HIS A 189 25.14 -6.04 -16.46
C HIS A 189 25.13 -6.62 -15.03
N LEU A 190 24.40 -5.99 -14.10
CA LEU A 190 24.21 -6.45 -12.72
C LEU A 190 22.99 -7.34 -12.53
N LYS A 191 22.27 -7.72 -13.60
CA LYS A 191 20.98 -8.44 -13.48
C LYS A 191 21.05 -9.73 -12.65
N ASP A 192 22.21 -10.40 -12.69
CA ASP A 192 22.50 -11.66 -12.01
C ASP A 192 23.43 -11.47 -10.80
N ASP A 193 23.66 -10.22 -10.37
CA ASP A 193 24.53 -9.91 -9.24
C ASP A 193 23.94 -10.47 -7.93
N PRO A 194 24.71 -11.24 -7.14
CA PRO A 194 24.21 -11.89 -5.93
C PRO A 194 23.81 -10.91 -4.82
N ARG A 195 24.25 -9.65 -4.90
CA ARG A 195 23.82 -8.60 -3.96
C ARG A 195 22.34 -8.26 -4.13
N LEU A 196 21.77 -8.42 -5.33
CA LEU A 196 20.36 -8.10 -5.56
C LEU A 196 19.42 -8.97 -4.70
N PRO A 197 19.43 -10.32 -4.81
CA PRO A 197 18.58 -11.16 -3.98
C PRO A 197 18.96 -11.11 -2.48
N ALA A 198 20.18 -10.72 -2.13
CA ALA A 198 20.59 -10.56 -0.73
C ALA A 198 19.91 -9.37 -0.03
N HIS A 199 19.44 -8.37 -0.79
CA HIS A 199 18.69 -7.22 -0.29
C HIS A 199 17.17 -7.35 -0.45
N ASP A 200 16.68 -8.39 -1.13
CA ASP A 200 15.26 -8.66 -1.24
C ASP A 200 14.74 -9.24 0.09
N SER A 201 13.76 -8.58 0.73
CA SER A 201 13.25 -9.02 2.03
C SER A 201 11.76 -8.73 2.26
N ILE A 202 11.09 -9.61 3.01
CA ILE A 202 9.76 -9.33 3.58
C ILE A 202 9.98 -8.67 4.93
N ASN A 203 9.70 -7.36 5.00
CA ASN A 203 9.96 -6.55 6.19
C ASN A 203 8.82 -6.69 7.19
N SER A 204 7.57 -6.77 6.71
CA SER A 204 6.41 -7.01 7.57
C SER A 204 5.24 -7.60 6.78
N ILE A 205 4.39 -8.35 7.50
CA ILE A 205 3.09 -8.81 7.02
C ILE A 205 2.06 -8.45 8.08
N GLN A 206 1.01 -7.76 7.66
CA GLN A 206 -0.08 -7.35 8.52
C GLN A 206 -1.41 -7.85 7.99
N PHE A 207 -2.07 -8.73 8.75
CA PHE A 207 -3.44 -9.12 8.44
C PHE A 207 -4.41 -8.03 8.89
N VAL A 208 -5.20 -7.55 7.94
CA VAL A 208 -6.20 -6.49 8.12
C VAL A 208 -7.57 -7.09 8.47
N GLY A 209 -7.79 -8.31 8.00
CA GLY A 209 -8.93 -9.16 8.29
C GLY A 209 -8.73 -10.55 7.67
N PRO A 210 -9.73 -11.44 7.73
CA PRO A 210 -9.57 -12.85 7.32
C PRO A 210 -9.21 -13.07 5.85
N ALA A 211 -9.45 -12.09 4.99
CA ALA A 211 -9.25 -12.19 3.54
C ALA A 211 -8.42 -11.05 2.97
N THR A 212 -7.71 -10.29 3.82
CA THR A 212 -6.94 -9.12 3.40
C THR A 212 -5.67 -8.96 4.22
N ALA A 213 -4.55 -8.65 3.57
CA ALA A 213 -3.26 -8.44 4.20
C ALA A 213 -2.50 -7.30 3.53
N VAL A 214 -1.57 -6.68 4.26
CA VAL A 214 -0.62 -5.70 3.73
C VAL A 214 0.78 -6.24 3.97
N VAL A 215 1.61 -6.23 2.93
CA VAL A 215 2.99 -6.71 2.99
C VAL A 215 3.92 -5.56 2.64
N LYS A 216 4.94 -5.34 3.47
CA LYS A 216 6.05 -4.43 3.17
C LYS A 216 7.26 -5.24 2.71
N LEU A 217 7.83 -4.87 1.58
CA LEU A 217 8.97 -5.54 0.96
C LEU A 217 10.09 -4.55 0.68
N ALA A 218 11.34 -5.02 0.77
CA ALA A 218 12.47 -4.39 0.09
C ALA A 218 12.79 -5.20 -1.18
N VAL A 219 13.02 -4.52 -2.31
CA VAL A 219 13.37 -5.18 -3.59
C VAL A 219 14.42 -4.38 -4.36
N ALA A 220 15.55 -5.00 -4.70
CA ALA A 220 16.78 -4.29 -5.09
C ALA A 220 17.04 -4.23 -6.61
N PHE A 221 16.59 -3.20 -7.33
CA PHE A 221 16.86 -3.04 -8.78
C PHE A 221 17.69 -1.79 -9.06
N PRO A 222 19.01 -1.90 -9.27
CA PRO A 222 19.89 -0.75 -9.51
C PRO A 222 19.34 0.19 -10.59
N PRO A 223 19.38 1.51 -10.39
CA PRO A 223 20.11 2.24 -9.32
C PRO A 223 19.35 2.38 -8.00
N VAL A 224 18.30 1.59 -7.76
CA VAL A 224 17.38 1.83 -6.64
C VAL A 224 17.07 0.58 -5.82
N LEU A 225 16.88 0.79 -4.52
CA LEU A 225 16.28 -0.18 -3.62
C LEU A 225 14.85 0.30 -3.36
N TYR A 226 13.88 -0.49 -3.82
CA TYR A 226 12.47 -0.18 -3.65
C TYR A 226 11.99 -0.65 -2.28
N THR A 227 11.23 0.20 -1.60
CA THR A 227 10.32 -0.22 -0.54
C THR A 227 8.92 -0.32 -1.13
N ASP A 228 8.44 -1.55 -1.33
CA ASP A 228 7.12 -1.84 -1.89
C ASP A 228 6.11 -2.12 -0.76
N LEU A 229 4.93 -1.50 -0.84
CA LEU A 229 3.77 -1.82 -0.02
C LEU A 229 2.71 -2.52 -0.87
N LEU A 230 2.47 -3.80 -0.60
CA LEU A 230 1.55 -4.65 -1.35
C LEU A 230 0.27 -4.89 -0.56
N PHE A 231 -0.87 -4.58 -1.15
CA PHE A 231 -2.19 -4.93 -0.62
C PHE A 231 -2.62 -6.25 -1.23
N PHE A 232 -2.86 -7.23 -0.38
CA PHE A 232 -3.27 -8.57 -0.75
C PHE A 232 -4.74 -8.81 -0.39
N ALA A 233 -5.45 -9.51 -1.26
CA ALA A 233 -6.78 -10.03 -0.98
C ALA A 233 -6.86 -11.52 -1.33
N LEU A 234 -7.62 -12.29 -0.53
CA LEU A 234 -7.92 -13.69 -0.78
C LEU A 234 -9.11 -13.79 -1.74
N LEU A 235 -8.82 -13.97 -3.03
CA LEU A 235 -9.82 -13.90 -4.10
C LEU A 235 -10.10 -15.27 -4.70
N PRO A 236 -11.34 -15.55 -5.15
CA PRO A 236 -11.64 -16.73 -5.94
C PRO A 236 -10.79 -16.78 -7.22
N THR A 237 -10.33 -17.97 -7.59
CA THR A 237 -9.58 -18.20 -8.83
C THR A 237 -10.29 -19.23 -9.69
N GLY A 238 -10.63 -18.82 -10.92
CA GLY A 238 -11.33 -19.67 -11.87
C GLY A 238 -12.71 -20.09 -11.38
N THR A 239 -13.20 -21.22 -11.89
CA THR A 239 -14.55 -21.73 -11.60
C THR A 239 -14.60 -22.75 -10.46
N SER A 240 -13.43 -23.21 -9.98
CA SER A 240 -13.33 -24.28 -8.98
C SER A 240 -13.71 -23.88 -7.54
N GLY A 241 -13.94 -22.59 -7.30
CA GLY A 241 -14.15 -22.05 -5.95
C GLY A 241 -12.88 -21.98 -5.10
N ALA A 242 -11.73 -22.44 -5.61
CA ALA A 242 -10.44 -22.25 -4.95
C ALA A 242 -10.16 -20.76 -4.78
N ARG A 243 -9.53 -20.38 -3.66
CA ARG A 243 -9.14 -19.00 -3.39
C ARG A 243 -7.63 -18.90 -3.30
N THR A 244 -7.07 -17.79 -3.75
CA THR A 244 -5.65 -17.51 -3.63
C THR A 244 -5.41 -16.06 -3.25
N TRP A 245 -4.30 -15.82 -2.57
CA TRP A 245 -3.84 -14.48 -2.23
C TRP A 245 -3.29 -13.79 -3.48
N ARG A 246 -3.88 -12.66 -3.85
CA ARG A 246 -3.50 -11.85 -5.03
C ARG A 246 -3.20 -10.42 -4.59
N ILE A 247 -2.26 -9.77 -5.30
CA ILE A 247 -1.98 -8.35 -5.08
C ILE A 247 -3.08 -7.54 -5.77
N VAL A 248 -3.81 -6.72 -5.00
CA VAL A 248 -4.88 -5.84 -5.50
C VAL A 248 -4.45 -4.38 -5.62
N ALA A 249 -3.42 -3.97 -4.89
CA ALA A 249 -2.77 -2.68 -5.07
C ALA A 249 -1.30 -2.78 -4.67
N LYS A 250 -0.46 -1.99 -5.35
CA LYS A 250 0.95 -1.82 -5.00
C LYS A 250 1.25 -0.34 -4.89
N SER A 251 2.03 0.02 -3.88
CA SER A 251 2.68 1.32 -3.79
C SER A 251 4.18 1.17 -3.61
N SER A 252 4.98 2.13 -4.06
CA SER A 252 6.43 2.02 -3.90
C SER A 252 7.11 3.37 -3.73
N VAL A 253 8.13 3.39 -2.88
CA VAL A 253 9.19 4.42 -2.82
C VAL A 253 10.54 3.77 -3.04
N SER A 254 11.58 4.59 -3.21
CA SER A 254 12.91 4.08 -3.49
C SER A 254 14.00 5.02 -3.01
N VAL A 255 15.11 4.41 -2.56
CA VAL A 255 16.38 5.09 -2.28
C VAL A 255 17.46 4.66 -3.28
N PRO A 256 18.54 5.46 -3.44
CA PRO A 256 19.70 5.06 -4.21
C PRO A 256 20.30 3.73 -3.72
N PHE A 257 20.67 2.87 -4.66
CA PHE A 257 21.26 1.55 -4.41
C PHE A 257 22.10 1.11 -5.61
N LEU A 258 23.41 0.90 -5.39
CA LEU A 258 24.39 0.66 -6.46
C LEU A 258 24.35 1.72 -7.57
N ALA A 259 23.98 2.97 -7.23
CA ALA A 259 23.81 4.04 -8.20
C ALA A 259 25.13 4.39 -8.94
N ASP A 260 26.27 4.22 -8.27
CA ASP A 260 27.60 4.52 -8.84
C ASP A 260 28.13 3.40 -9.76
N GLU A 261 27.39 2.30 -9.91
CA GLU A 261 27.79 1.14 -10.72
C GLU A 261 27.16 1.16 -12.12
N ALA A 262 26.77 2.33 -12.63
CA ALA A 262 26.35 2.45 -14.01
C ALA A 262 27.52 2.00 -14.92
N ALA A 263 27.23 1.25 -15.98
CA ALA A 263 28.24 0.97 -16.99
C ALA A 263 28.80 2.32 -17.50
N SER A 264 30.12 2.48 -17.47
CA SER A 264 30.84 3.75 -17.72
C SER A 264 30.56 4.39 -19.08
N ASP A 265 29.93 3.65 -19.99
CA ASP A 265 29.58 4.08 -21.34
C ASP A 265 28.10 4.52 -21.48
N ALA A 266 27.34 4.50 -20.38
CA ALA A 266 25.98 5.06 -20.35
C ALA A 266 26.07 6.58 -20.19
N ALA A 267 25.64 7.32 -21.22
CA ALA A 267 25.62 8.78 -21.19
C ALA A 267 24.84 9.30 -19.95
N PRO A 268 25.33 10.36 -19.27
CA PRO A 268 24.65 10.92 -18.11
C PRO A 268 23.27 11.47 -18.51
N PHE A 269 22.28 11.23 -17.63
CA PHE A 269 20.88 11.66 -17.75
C PHE A 269 20.72 13.18 -17.64
#